data_AF-A0A951EX60-F1
#
_entry.id   AF-A0A951EX60-F1
#
_cell.length_a   1.000
_cell.length_b   1.000
_cell.length_c   1.000
_cell.angle_alpha   90.00
_cell.angle_beta   90.00
_cell.angle_gamma   90.00
#
_symmetry.space_group_name_H-M   'P 1'
#
loop_
_entity.id
_entity.type
_entity.pdbx_description
1 polymer ?
#
loop_
_entity_poly.entity_id
_entity_poly.type
_entity_poly.pdbx_seq_one_letter_code
_entity_poly.pdbx_strand_id
1 'polypeptide(L)'
;MRAGLTGIVLAALFSTPAFSQWTNFKTPGIPRTADGKPNLSAPAPRTPDGKPDLTGIWQAGMAGPGGQYGYDYNVAQNLPGDALTPWAQAVRKQRVQDFRKDSPLAHCLPVSVPFLNFRGLSRIVQTPELVVILYESPNSPHRSIFLDGRELPKDPNPTWLGYSVGHWEGDTLVVNSVGFNDEGWLDVGGNPQTESLRLTERFRRPDFGHLELEMTFNDPKTFTKPFSLRMTKTYTADTEIFEDVCENERDRGHLTEGVKVAPETLAAYAGAYRLPGRDAVVTVSGDQLMVKDSASPKDQLFVARSENEFLSSVSEVTITFVKNAAGTVTHLARTVSGKEEKGLRIGP
;
A
#
# COMPACT_ATOMS: atom_id res chain seq x y z
N MET A 1 11.81 77.45 -7.44
CA MET A 1 11.89 76.02 -7.81
C MET A 1 11.67 75.20 -6.55
N ARG A 2 10.51 74.54 -6.44
CA ARG A 2 10.10 73.75 -5.26
C ARG A 2 10.63 72.32 -5.44
N ALA A 3 11.47 71.85 -4.52
CA ALA A 3 11.84 70.44 -4.41
C ALA A 3 10.76 69.72 -3.59
N GLY A 4 10.02 68.82 -4.23
CA GLY A 4 9.10 67.91 -3.56
C GLY A 4 9.81 66.59 -3.29
N LEU A 5 9.92 66.20 -2.01
CA LEU A 5 10.21 64.82 -1.63
C LEU A 5 8.97 63.97 -1.92
N THR A 6 9.08 62.99 -2.81
CA THR A 6 8.11 61.90 -2.93
C THR A 6 8.76 60.65 -2.37
N GLY A 7 8.40 60.29 -1.13
CA GLY A 7 8.83 59.04 -0.51
C GLY A 7 8.07 57.87 -1.13
N ILE A 8 8.80 56.95 -1.74
CA ILE A 8 8.26 55.66 -2.17
C ILE A 8 8.25 54.75 -0.93
N VAL A 9 7.06 54.48 -0.39
CA VAL A 9 6.88 53.44 0.64
C VAL A 9 6.85 52.10 -0.08
N LEU A 10 7.93 51.33 0.06
CA LEU A 10 7.98 49.93 -0.36
C LEU A 10 7.13 49.12 0.65
N ALA A 11 5.91 48.75 0.26
CA ALA A 11 5.13 47.76 1.01
C ALA A 11 5.73 46.37 0.76
N ALA A 12 6.59 45.91 1.68
CA ALA A 12 7.02 44.53 1.73
C ALA A 12 5.80 43.65 2.06
N LEU A 13 5.23 43.01 1.04
CA LEU A 13 4.28 41.91 1.21
C LEU A 13 5.01 40.76 1.90
N PHE A 14 4.97 40.73 3.23
CA PHE A 14 5.24 39.51 3.98
C PHE A 14 4.12 38.54 3.65
N SER A 15 4.35 37.68 2.66
CA SER A 15 3.61 36.45 2.50
C SER A 15 3.86 35.59 3.74
N THR A 16 3.02 35.75 4.75
CA THR A 16 2.92 34.77 5.83
C THR A 16 2.55 33.43 5.18
N PRO A 17 3.29 32.35 5.43
CA PRO A 17 2.79 31.04 5.08
C PRO A 17 1.50 30.85 5.86
N ALA A 18 0.36 30.90 5.17
CA ALA A 18 -0.87 30.36 5.70
C ALA A 18 -0.64 28.86 5.82
N PHE A 19 -0.20 28.40 7.00
CA PHE A 19 -0.33 27.00 7.34
C PHE A 19 -1.81 26.66 7.16
N SER A 20 -2.06 25.64 6.34
CA SER A 20 -3.39 25.15 6.01
C SER A 20 -4.26 25.14 7.27
N GLN A 21 -5.43 25.79 7.21
CA GLN A 21 -6.36 25.95 8.33
C GLN A 21 -7.05 24.61 8.61
N TRP A 22 -6.30 23.64 9.11
CA TRP A 22 -6.87 22.39 9.59
C TRP A 22 -7.69 22.64 10.86
N THR A 23 -8.65 21.77 11.12
CA THR A 23 -9.49 21.76 12.31
C THR A 23 -8.62 21.76 13.57
N ASN A 24 -8.54 22.90 14.26
CA ASN A 24 -7.66 23.08 15.43
C ASN A 24 -8.33 22.56 16.72
N PHE A 25 -8.90 21.36 16.67
CA PHE A 25 -9.66 20.76 17.76
C PHE A 25 -8.80 19.76 18.53
N LYS A 26 -8.64 20.02 19.83
CA LYS A 26 -8.01 19.07 20.74
C LYS A 26 -8.95 17.88 20.97
N THR A 27 -8.45 16.66 20.81
CA THR A 27 -9.23 15.47 21.16
C THR A 27 -9.51 15.49 22.67
N PRO A 28 -10.79 15.49 23.09
CA PRO A 28 -11.16 15.57 24.49
C PRO A 28 -10.90 14.24 25.21
N GLY A 29 -10.65 14.30 26.52
CA GLY A 29 -10.60 13.12 27.39
C GLY A 29 -9.39 12.20 27.24
N ILE A 30 -8.42 12.53 26.36
CA ILE A 30 -7.22 11.72 26.20
C ILE A 30 -6.15 12.04 27.25
N PRO A 31 -5.31 11.07 27.67
CA PRO A 31 -4.15 11.33 28.50
C PRO A 31 -3.18 12.30 27.82
N ARG A 32 -2.70 13.30 28.57
CA ARG A 32 -1.71 14.27 28.10
C ARG A 32 -0.56 14.42 29.08
N THR A 33 0.61 14.72 28.55
CA THR A 33 1.80 15.12 29.31
C THR A 33 1.63 16.54 29.85
N ALA A 34 2.54 16.97 30.75
CA ALA A 34 2.52 18.31 31.33
C ALA A 34 2.66 19.44 30.29
N ASP A 35 3.30 19.17 29.14
CA ASP A 35 3.41 20.11 28.00
C ASP A 35 2.20 20.04 27.05
N GLY A 36 1.12 19.32 27.42
CA GLY A 36 -0.15 19.29 26.69
C GLY A 36 -0.17 18.37 25.46
N LYS A 37 0.89 17.59 25.22
CA LYS A 37 0.94 16.61 24.14
C LYS A 37 0.22 15.32 24.53
N PRO A 38 -0.36 14.59 23.57
CA PRO A 38 -0.91 13.25 23.81
C PRO A 38 0.14 12.32 24.46
N ASN A 39 -0.23 11.66 25.56
CA ASN A 39 0.63 10.67 26.22
C ASN A 39 0.32 9.27 25.68
N LEU A 40 1.05 8.86 24.65
CA LEU A 40 0.87 7.57 23.98
C LEU A 40 1.21 6.36 24.86
N SER A 41 2.05 6.51 25.89
CA SER A 41 2.43 5.43 26.80
C SER A 41 1.52 5.30 28.03
N ALA A 42 0.43 6.09 28.11
CA ALA A 42 -0.55 5.95 29.19
C ALA A 42 -1.25 4.58 29.14
N PRO A 43 -1.85 4.09 30.25
CA PRO A 43 -2.61 2.85 30.22
C PRO A 43 -3.74 2.87 29.16
N ALA A 44 -4.01 1.72 28.55
CA ALA A 44 -5.11 1.58 27.61
C ALA A 44 -6.46 1.89 28.29
N PRO A 45 -7.33 2.70 27.67
CA PRO A 45 -8.67 2.95 28.20
C PRO A 45 -9.50 1.67 28.18
N ARG A 46 -10.47 1.59 29.10
CA ARG A 46 -11.36 0.44 29.25
C ARG A 46 -12.81 0.86 29.09
N THR A 47 -13.60 0.02 28.44
CA THR A 47 -15.05 0.14 28.38
C THR A 47 -15.70 -0.18 29.74
N PRO A 48 -16.99 0.14 29.95
CA PRO A 48 -17.68 -0.15 31.22
C PRO A 48 -17.68 -1.64 31.62
N ASP A 49 -17.62 -2.56 30.66
CA ASP A 49 -17.50 -4.01 30.85
C ASP A 49 -16.04 -4.48 31.02
N GLY A 50 -15.08 -3.55 31.14
CA GLY A 50 -13.68 -3.83 31.46
C GLY A 50 -12.81 -4.27 30.29
N LYS A 51 -13.35 -4.31 29.07
CA LYS A 51 -12.58 -4.62 27.86
C LYS A 51 -11.73 -3.42 27.42
N PRO A 52 -10.60 -3.62 26.72
CA PRO A 52 -9.92 -2.51 26.07
C PRO A 52 -10.87 -1.77 25.14
N ASP A 53 -10.95 -0.45 25.31
CA ASP A 53 -11.65 0.41 24.37
C ASP A 53 -10.72 0.63 23.17
N LEU A 54 -11.14 0.26 21.97
CA LEU A 54 -10.38 0.43 20.73
C LEU A 54 -10.73 1.74 20.01
N THR A 55 -11.69 2.52 20.53
CA THR A 55 -12.16 3.76 19.93
C THR A 55 -11.03 4.77 19.76
N GLY A 56 -10.94 5.35 18.57
CA GLY A 56 -9.86 6.27 18.21
C GLY A 56 -9.61 6.36 16.72
N ILE A 57 -8.75 7.30 16.33
CA ILE A 57 -8.16 7.37 14.99
C ILE A 57 -6.79 6.71 15.07
N TRP A 58 -6.52 5.81 14.13
CA TRP A 58 -5.35 4.96 14.12
C TRP A 58 -4.66 5.05 12.76
N GLN A 59 -3.40 5.45 12.77
CA GLN A 59 -2.50 5.42 11.61
C GLN A 59 -1.87 4.04 11.48
N ALA A 60 -2.02 3.42 10.30
CA ALA A 60 -1.29 2.21 9.96
C ALA A 60 0.23 2.44 10.07
N GLY A 61 0.93 1.51 10.73
CA GLY A 61 2.39 1.53 10.82
C GLY A 61 3.06 1.24 9.48
N MET A 62 4.30 1.68 9.32
CA MET A 62 5.08 1.37 8.11
C MET A 62 5.78 0.01 8.30
N ALA A 63 5.40 -0.99 7.52
CA ALA A 63 5.97 -2.35 7.61
C ALA A 63 7.14 -2.63 6.65
N GLY A 64 7.56 -1.65 5.84
CA GLY A 64 8.63 -1.80 4.83
C GLY A 64 10.00 -1.29 5.31
N PRO A 65 11.13 -1.83 4.77
CA PRO A 65 12.47 -1.31 5.06
C PRO A 65 12.58 0.18 4.70
N GLY A 66 13.06 0.99 5.64
CA GLY A 66 13.21 2.44 5.45
C GLY A 66 11.93 3.25 5.60
N GLY A 67 10.85 2.66 6.14
CA GLY A 67 9.61 3.38 6.41
C GLY A 67 8.78 3.69 5.16
N GLN A 68 8.88 2.88 4.10
CA GLN A 68 8.11 3.06 2.86
C GLN A 68 7.60 1.73 2.30
N TYR A 69 6.32 1.72 1.89
CA TYR A 69 5.51 0.60 1.35
C TYR A 69 5.55 -0.69 2.19
N GLY A 70 4.45 -0.99 2.90
CA GLY A 70 4.33 -2.14 3.79
C GLY A 70 3.53 -3.28 3.17
N TYR A 71 2.73 -3.94 4.00
CA TYR A 71 1.83 -5.02 3.57
C TYR A 71 0.70 -4.53 2.67
N ASP A 72 0.40 -3.24 2.64
CA ASP A 72 -0.53 -2.63 1.68
C ASP A 72 -0.05 -2.76 0.23
N TYR A 73 1.27 -2.81 0.03
CA TYR A 73 1.87 -2.98 -1.29
C TYR A 73 2.10 -4.45 -1.65
N ASN A 74 2.50 -5.29 -0.69
CA ASN A 74 2.71 -6.71 -0.94
C ASN A 74 2.56 -7.53 0.34
N VAL A 75 1.41 -8.19 0.52
CA VAL A 75 1.16 -9.09 1.66
C VAL A 75 2.08 -10.31 1.64
N ALA A 76 2.61 -10.68 0.48
CA ALA A 76 3.48 -11.84 0.30
C ALA A 76 4.98 -11.51 0.40
N GLN A 77 5.36 -10.29 0.80
CA GLN A 77 6.76 -9.84 0.76
C GLN A 77 7.75 -10.68 1.58
N ASN A 78 7.28 -11.33 2.65
CA ASN A 78 8.10 -12.16 3.54
C ASN A 78 7.86 -13.66 3.35
N LEU A 79 7.12 -14.04 2.31
CA LEU A 79 6.80 -15.44 2.02
C LEU A 79 7.83 -16.03 1.03
N PRO A 80 8.04 -17.36 1.07
CA PRO A 80 8.88 -18.01 0.06
C PRO A 80 8.26 -17.88 -1.34
N GLY A 81 9.07 -17.99 -2.38
CA GLY A 81 8.65 -17.76 -3.78
C GLY A 81 7.53 -18.70 -4.27
N ASP A 82 7.36 -19.85 -3.64
CA ASP A 82 6.33 -20.87 -3.90
C ASP A 82 5.10 -20.74 -2.98
N ALA A 83 4.97 -19.64 -2.22
CA ALA A 83 3.84 -19.44 -1.32
C ALA A 83 2.51 -19.17 -2.04
N LEU A 84 2.54 -18.65 -3.26
CA LEU A 84 1.36 -18.49 -4.10
C LEU A 84 1.14 -19.76 -4.92
N THR A 85 -0.12 -20.09 -5.18
CA THR A 85 -0.46 -21.14 -6.16
C THR A 85 -0.02 -20.72 -7.57
N PRO A 86 0.21 -21.67 -8.50
CA PRO A 86 0.59 -21.33 -9.88
C PRO A 86 -0.40 -20.39 -10.58
N TRP A 87 -1.70 -20.55 -10.33
CA TRP A 87 -2.73 -19.65 -10.83
C TRP A 87 -2.58 -18.23 -10.28
N ALA A 88 -2.42 -18.10 -8.95
CA ALA A 88 -2.28 -16.79 -8.32
C ALA A 88 -1.00 -16.07 -8.77
N GLN A 89 0.10 -16.81 -8.94
CA GLN A 89 1.34 -16.29 -9.53
C GLN A 89 1.11 -15.77 -10.95
N ALA A 90 0.41 -16.53 -11.80
CA ALA A 90 0.11 -16.13 -13.17
C ALA A 90 -0.76 -14.87 -13.24
N VAL A 91 -1.82 -14.81 -12.43
CA VAL A 91 -2.70 -13.62 -12.35
C VAL A 91 -1.94 -12.39 -11.87
N ARG A 92 -1.15 -12.51 -10.80
CA ARG A 92 -0.32 -11.41 -10.30
C ARG A 92 0.67 -10.94 -11.35
N LYS A 93 1.34 -11.90 -12.02
CA LYS A 93 2.31 -11.61 -13.09
C LYS A 93 1.68 -10.80 -14.21
N GLN A 94 0.53 -11.25 -14.71
CA GLN A 94 -0.24 -10.56 -15.74
C GLN A 94 -0.64 -9.14 -15.30
N ARG A 95 -1.18 -8.99 -14.09
CA ARG A 95 -1.56 -7.67 -13.54
C ARG A 95 -0.38 -6.70 -13.50
N VAL A 96 0.82 -7.17 -13.16
CA VAL A 96 2.02 -6.31 -13.19
C VAL A 96 2.38 -5.92 -14.63
N GLN A 97 2.29 -6.84 -15.57
CA GLN A 97 2.60 -6.60 -16.99
C GLN A 97 1.65 -5.60 -17.64
N ASP A 98 0.39 -5.60 -17.24
CA ASP A 98 -0.62 -4.65 -17.72
C ASP A 98 -0.65 -3.37 -16.89
N PHE A 99 0.47 -3.01 -16.25
CA PHE A 99 0.64 -1.85 -15.37
C PHE A 99 -0.44 -1.70 -14.30
N ARG A 100 -1.06 -2.82 -13.90
CA ARG A 100 -2.18 -2.88 -12.95
C ARG A 100 -3.36 -2.00 -13.37
N LYS A 101 -3.55 -1.80 -14.67
CA LYS A 101 -4.63 -0.97 -15.24
C LYS A 101 -6.02 -1.36 -14.72
N ASP A 102 -6.23 -2.63 -14.37
CA ASP A 102 -7.50 -3.17 -13.88
C ASP A 102 -7.59 -3.21 -12.34
N SER A 103 -6.71 -2.49 -11.64
CA SER A 103 -6.74 -2.39 -10.18
C SER A 103 -8.05 -1.76 -9.69
N PRO A 104 -8.76 -2.36 -8.71
CA PRO A 104 -9.96 -1.76 -8.13
C PRO A 104 -9.75 -0.31 -7.68
N LEU A 105 -8.57 -0.01 -7.12
CA LEU A 105 -8.18 1.32 -6.69
C LEU A 105 -8.15 2.33 -7.86
N ALA A 106 -7.66 1.91 -9.03
CA ALA A 106 -7.58 2.76 -10.22
C ALA A 106 -8.94 2.99 -10.91
N HIS A 107 -9.92 2.13 -10.59
CA HIS A 107 -11.30 2.21 -11.11
C HIS A 107 -12.29 2.79 -10.10
N CYS A 108 -11.80 3.38 -8.99
CA CYS A 108 -12.65 3.88 -7.92
C CYS A 108 -13.61 2.80 -7.37
N LEU A 109 -13.19 1.55 -7.33
CA LEU A 109 -13.94 0.44 -6.71
C LEU A 109 -13.44 0.23 -5.27
N PRO A 110 -14.23 -0.43 -4.41
CA PRO A 110 -13.76 -0.78 -3.07
C PRO A 110 -12.48 -1.63 -3.12
N VAL A 111 -11.75 -1.63 -2.01
CA VAL A 111 -10.48 -2.35 -1.86
C VAL A 111 -10.59 -3.36 -0.72
N SER A 112 -9.66 -4.32 -0.68
CA SER A 112 -9.73 -5.43 0.25
C SER A 112 -9.48 -5.02 1.70
N VAL A 113 -10.00 -5.82 2.64
CA VAL A 113 -9.78 -5.64 4.09
C VAL A 113 -8.29 -5.59 4.46
N PRO A 114 -7.40 -6.45 3.91
CA PRO A 114 -5.96 -6.33 4.12
C PRO A 114 -5.39 -4.97 3.73
N PHE A 115 -5.70 -4.48 2.52
CA PHE A 115 -5.24 -3.17 2.06
C PHE A 115 -5.70 -2.05 3.01
N LEU A 116 -6.98 -2.04 3.39
CA LEU A 116 -7.57 -1.05 4.29
C LEU A 116 -6.95 -1.09 5.69
N ASN A 117 -6.61 -2.27 6.19
CA ASN A 117 -6.03 -2.40 7.52
C ASN A 117 -4.54 -2.02 7.58
N PHE A 118 -3.80 -2.22 6.50
CA PHE A 118 -2.36 -1.95 6.42
C PHE A 118 -2.00 -0.56 5.85
N ARG A 119 -3.00 0.30 5.60
CA ARG A 119 -2.80 1.61 4.97
C ARG A 119 -3.57 2.73 5.66
N GLY A 120 -2.96 3.91 5.69
CA GLY A 120 -3.66 5.17 5.99
C GLY A 120 -4.23 5.28 7.41
N LEU A 121 -5.15 6.23 7.56
CA LEU A 121 -5.91 6.44 8.79
C LEU A 121 -7.18 5.59 8.80
N SER A 122 -7.53 5.10 9.98
CA SER A 122 -8.81 4.45 10.22
C SER A 122 -9.38 4.92 11.56
N ARG A 123 -10.68 5.25 11.59
CA ARG A 123 -11.39 5.50 12.85
C ARG A 123 -12.11 4.24 13.28
N ILE A 124 -11.90 3.84 14.52
CA ILE A 124 -12.67 2.79 15.18
C ILE A 124 -13.68 3.45 16.11
N VAL A 125 -14.92 2.99 16.04
CA VAL A 125 -16.00 3.29 16.99
C VAL A 125 -16.47 1.97 17.58
N GLN A 126 -16.37 1.82 18.89
CA GLN A 126 -16.75 0.62 19.61
C GLN A 126 -17.97 0.85 20.49
N THR A 127 -18.95 -0.02 20.37
CA THR A 127 -20.06 -0.21 21.32
C THR A 127 -19.99 -1.63 21.89
N PRO A 128 -20.83 -1.98 22.89
CA PRO A 128 -20.85 -3.35 23.42
C PRO A 128 -21.19 -4.43 22.37
N GLU A 129 -21.98 -4.09 21.34
CA GLU A 129 -22.50 -5.05 20.36
C GLU A 129 -21.89 -4.88 18.96
N LEU A 130 -21.19 -3.77 18.70
CA LEU A 130 -20.72 -3.43 17.36
C LEU A 130 -19.40 -2.65 17.41
N VAL A 131 -18.46 -3.06 16.57
CA VAL A 131 -17.31 -2.23 16.18
C VAL A 131 -17.50 -1.78 14.74
N VAL A 132 -17.39 -0.49 14.50
CA VAL A 132 -17.37 0.09 13.16
C VAL A 132 -15.98 0.66 12.89
N ILE A 133 -15.40 0.29 11.75
CA ILE A 133 -14.15 0.86 11.26
C ILE A 133 -14.47 1.71 10.02
N LEU A 134 -14.15 2.99 10.09
CA LEU A 134 -14.22 3.94 8.98
C LEU A 134 -12.81 4.11 8.43
N TYR A 135 -12.63 3.95 7.13
CA TYR A 135 -11.32 4.07 6.50
C TYR A 135 -11.22 5.36 5.68
N GLU A 136 -10.13 6.10 5.85
CA GLU A 136 -9.74 7.20 4.96
C GLU A 136 -9.07 6.58 3.73
N SER A 137 -9.91 6.10 2.81
CA SER A 137 -9.55 5.38 1.59
C SER A 137 -10.63 5.58 0.53
N PRO A 138 -10.35 5.41 -0.78
CA PRO A 138 -11.30 5.83 -1.82
C PRO A 138 -12.71 5.27 -1.66
N ASN A 139 -13.68 6.17 -1.78
CA ASN A 139 -15.12 5.99 -1.48
C ASN A 139 -15.46 5.81 0.01
N SER A 140 -14.55 6.17 0.91
CA SER A 140 -14.71 6.12 2.37
C SER A 140 -15.43 4.86 2.88
N PRO A 141 -14.90 3.66 2.58
CA PRO A 141 -15.56 2.42 2.97
C PRO A 141 -15.63 2.32 4.50
N HIS A 142 -16.70 1.67 4.97
CA HIS A 142 -16.85 1.31 6.37
C HIS A 142 -17.03 -0.20 6.51
N ARG A 143 -16.55 -0.75 7.63
CA ARG A 143 -16.70 -2.16 7.97
C ARG A 143 -17.35 -2.30 9.34
N SER A 144 -18.33 -3.20 9.42
CA SER A 144 -19.02 -3.56 10.66
C SER A 144 -18.51 -4.90 11.16
N ILE A 145 -18.20 -4.98 12.46
CA ILE A 145 -17.79 -6.18 13.17
C ILE A 145 -18.77 -6.40 14.31
N PHE A 146 -19.60 -7.44 14.20
CA PHE A 146 -20.64 -7.74 15.18
C PHE A 146 -20.06 -8.46 16.40
N LEU A 147 -20.39 -8.00 17.61
CA LEU A 147 -19.94 -8.54 18.89
C LEU A 147 -21.07 -9.17 19.72
N ASP A 148 -22.27 -9.28 19.15
CA ASP A 148 -23.48 -9.76 19.82
C ASP A 148 -23.57 -11.30 19.94
N GLY A 149 -22.47 -12.02 19.68
CA GLY A 149 -22.39 -13.46 19.81
C GLY A 149 -23.01 -14.26 18.65
N ARG A 150 -23.44 -13.59 17.56
CA ARG A 150 -23.91 -14.29 16.35
C ARG A 150 -22.78 -15.10 15.70
N GLU A 151 -23.15 -16.17 14.99
CA GLU A 151 -22.20 -16.92 14.18
C GLU A 151 -21.97 -16.27 12.81
N LEU A 152 -20.88 -16.65 12.13
CA LEU A 152 -20.68 -16.29 10.73
C LEU A 152 -21.76 -16.94 9.85
N PRO A 153 -22.25 -16.25 8.81
CA PRO A 153 -23.18 -16.83 7.86
C PRO A 153 -22.56 -18.06 7.18
N LYS A 154 -23.36 -19.12 7.04
CA LYS A 154 -22.92 -20.37 6.38
C LYS A 154 -22.75 -20.21 4.87
N ASP A 155 -23.59 -19.37 4.27
CA ASP A 155 -23.62 -19.07 2.83
C ASP A 155 -23.82 -17.55 2.63
N PRO A 156 -22.79 -16.73 2.85
CA PRO A 156 -22.87 -15.29 2.67
C PRO A 156 -22.96 -14.91 1.19
N ASN A 157 -23.79 -13.91 0.86
CA ASN A 157 -23.65 -13.21 -0.41
C ASN A 157 -22.26 -12.55 -0.47
N PRO A 158 -21.43 -12.82 -1.49
CA PRO A 158 -20.09 -12.26 -1.59
C PRO A 158 -20.12 -10.73 -1.70
N THR A 159 -19.25 -10.06 -0.94
CA THR A 159 -19.08 -8.60 -0.96
C THR A 159 -17.61 -8.21 -0.86
N TRP A 160 -17.26 -6.97 -1.16
CA TRP A 160 -15.88 -6.48 -1.10
C TRP A 160 -15.22 -6.61 0.28
N LEU A 161 -15.97 -6.36 1.36
CA LEU A 161 -15.47 -6.32 2.74
C LEU A 161 -15.88 -7.54 3.57
N GLY A 162 -16.67 -8.44 3.00
CA GLY A 162 -17.16 -9.64 3.66
C GLY A 162 -18.08 -9.37 4.85
N TYR A 163 -18.25 -10.39 5.67
CA TYR A 163 -19.02 -10.38 6.90
C TYR A 163 -18.09 -10.69 8.08
N SER A 164 -18.16 -9.90 9.15
CA SER A 164 -17.23 -9.98 10.27
C SER A 164 -17.95 -10.16 11.61
N VAL A 165 -17.49 -11.13 12.39
CA VAL A 165 -17.93 -11.38 13.77
C VAL A 165 -16.70 -11.36 14.66
N GLY A 166 -16.82 -10.74 15.84
CA GLY A 166 -15.76 -10.68 16.83
C GLY A 166 -16.15 -11.22 18.19
N HIS A 167 -15.14 -11.69 18.93
CA HIS A 167 -15.24 -12.10 20.33
C HIS A 167 -13.98 -11.71 21.10
N TRP A 168 -14.10 -11.55 22.41
CA TRP A 168 -12.96 -11.22 23.27
C TRP A 168 -12.28 -12.46 23.84
N GLU A 169 -10.97 -12.57 23.66
CA GLU A 169 -10.08 -13.51 24.34
C GLU A 169 -9.19 -12.72 25.32
N GLY A 170 -9.62 -12.66 26.59
CA GLY A 170 -9.02 -11.74 27.55
C GLY A 170 -9.16 -10.29 27.08
N ASP A 171 -8.01 -9.67 26.81
CA ASP A 171 -7.86 -8.28 26.31
C ASP A 171 -7.62 -8.20 24.79
N THR A 172 -7.80 -9.30 24.06
CA THR A 172 -7.64 -9.33 22.60
C THR A 172 -9.00 -9.49 21.94
N LEU A 173 -9.37 -8.57 21.05
CA LEU A 173 -10.53 -8.74 20.18
C LEU A 173 -10.11 -9.62 19.00
N VAL A 174 -10.70 -10.80 18.89
CA VAL A 174 -10.51 -11.72 17.77
C VAL A 174 -11.66 -11.56 16.81
N VAL A 175 -11.37 -11.32 15.53
CA VAL A 175 -12.37 -11.09 14.49
C VAL A 175 -12.18 -12.13 13.40
N ASN A 176 -13.25 -12.84 13.06
CA ASN A 176 -13.27 -13.77 11.95
C ASN A 176 -14.13 -13.20 10.82
N SER A 177 -13.66 -13.34 9.58
CA SER A 177 -14.36 -12.81 8.42
C SER A 177 -14.39 -13.76 7.23
N VAL A 178 -15.53 -13.79 6.55
CA VAL A 178 -15.85 -14.65 5.40
C VAL A 178 -16.72 -13.88 4.39
N GLY A 179 -17.05 -14.50 3.25
CA GLY A 179 -17.99 -13.91 2.29
C GLY A 179 -17.43 -12.76 1.47
N PHE A 180 -16.13 -12.79 1.21
CA PHE A 180 -15.47 -11.87 0.29
C PHE A 180 -15.80 -12.23 -1.16
N ASN A 181 -15.89 -11.25 -2.05
CA ASN A 181 -15.90 -11.48 -3.51
C ASN A 181 -14.47 -11.69 -4.06
N ASP A 182 -14.36 -12.06 -5.33
CA ASP A 182 -13.09 -12.27 -6.04
C ASP A 182 -12.64 -11.07 -6.89
N GLU A 183 -13.35 -9.94 -6.80
CA GLU A 183 -13.02 -8.68 -7.48
C GLU A 183 -11.90 -7.90 -6.76
N GLY A 184 -11.75 -8.14 -5.45
CA GLY A 184 -10.74 -7.50 -4.61
C GLY A 184 -9.30 -7.91 -4.92
N TRP A 185 -8.36 -6.99 -4.71
CA TRP A 185 -6.93 -7.29 -4.71
C TRP A 185 -6.43 -7.16 -3.27
N LEU A 186 -5.64 -8.13 -2.79
CA LEU A 186 -5.14 -8.14 -1.41
C LEU A 186 -4.19 -6.98 -1.13
N ASP A 187 -3.52 -6.46 -2.16
CA ASP A 187 -2.57 -5.35 -2.11
C ASP A 187 -2.39 -4.68 -3.47
N VAL A 188 -1.65 -3.55 -3.47
CA VAL A 188 -1.24 -2.85 -4.71
C VAL A 188 -0.41 -3.74 -5.62
N GLY A 189 0.33 -4.70 -5.06
CA GLY A 189 1.16 -5.67 -5.77
C GLY A 189 0.38 -6.64 -6.66
N GLY A 190 -0.95 -6.63 -6.61
CA GLY A 190 -1.82 -7.38 -7.49
C GLY A 190 -2.09 -8.82 -7.05
N ASN A 191 -1.77 -9.17 -5.80
CA ASN A 191 -2.12 -10.47 -5.25
C ASN A 191 -3.65 -10.67 -5.30
N PRO A 192 -4.16 -11.77 -5.90
CA PRO A 192 -5.61 -11.98 -6.00
C PRO A 192 -6.24 -12.36 -4.66
N GLN A 193 -7.50 -11.98 -4.50
CA GLN A 193 -8.40 -12.47 -3.45
C GLN A 193 -9.39 -13.44 -4.08
N THR A 194 -9.84 -14.46 -3.34
CA THR A 194 -10.96 -15.30 -3.76
C THR A 194 -12.05 -15.37 -2.71
N GLU A 195 -13.22 -15.89 -3.08
CA GLU A 195 -14.33 -16.16 -2.13
C GLU A 195 -13.98 -17.22 -1.06
N SER A 196 -12.90 -17.97 -1.28
CA SER A 196 -12.36 -18.92 -0.29
C SER A 196 -11.55 -18.23 0.81
N LEU A 197 -11.30 -16.92 0.69
CA LEU A 197 -10.60 -16.15 1.72
C LEU A 197 -11.36 -16.22 3.06
N ARG A 198 -10.58 -16.52 4.09
CA ARG A 198 -10.93 -16.43 5.50
C ARG A 198 -9.88 -15.57 6.16
N LEU A 199 -10.31 -14.53 6.87
CA LEU A 199 -9.41 -13.67 7.65
C LEU A 199 -9.70 -13.88 9.13
N THR A 200 -8.63 -14.04 9.90
CA THR A 200 -8.67 -13.95 11.36
C THR A 200 -7.77 -12.79 11.80
N GLU A 201 -8.37 -11.76 12.38
CA GLU A 201 -7.66 -10.61 12.92
C GLU A 201 -7.64 -10.68 14.45
N ARG A 202 -6.54 -10.25 15.06
CA ARG A 202 -6.40 -10.11 16.51
C ARG A 202 -5.96 -8.68 16.81
N PHE A 203 -6.83 -7.93 17.47
CA PHE A 203 -6.58 -6.56 17.89
C PHE A 203 -6.23 -6.52 19.39
N ARG A 204 -5.07 -5.99 19.73
CA ARG A 204 -4.62 -5.82 21.12
C ARG A 204 -4.15 -4.38 21.33
N ARG A 205 -4.68 -3.72 22.36
CA ARG A 205 -4.29 -2.34 22.74
C ARG A 205 -3.48 -2.37 24.03
N PRO A 206 -2.13 -2.53 23.99
CA PRO A 206 -1.29 -2.58 25.19
C PRO A 206 -1.30 -1.30 26.03
N ASP A 207 -1.38 -0.15 25.36
CA ASP A 207 -1.33 1.17 25.96
C ASP A 207 -2.27 2.13 25.20
N PHE A 208 -2.28 3.40 25.58
CA PHE A 208 -3.15 4.39 24.96
C PHE A 208 -2.82 4.57 23.46
N GLY A 209 -1.55 4.53 23.09
CA GLY A 209 -1.05 4.98 21.80
C GLY A 209 -0.88 3.90 20.74
N HIS A 210 -0.94 2.62 21.10
CA HIS A 210 -0.61 1.53 20.19
C HIS A 210 -1.72 0.49 20.11
N LEU A 211 -2.07 0.12 18.88
CA LEU A 211 -2.99 -0.96 18.56
C LEU A 211 -2.25 -1.99 17.72
N GLU A 212 -1.95 -3.14 18.31
CA GLU A 212 -1.34 -4.28 17.63
C GLU A 212 -2.41 -5.02 16.84
N LEU A 213 -2.17 -5.20 15.55
CA LEU A 213 -2.96 -6.00 14.64
C LEU A 213 -2.12 -7.20 14.17
N GLU A 214 -2.61 -8.40 14.45
CA GLU A 214 -2.19 -9.61 13.75
C GLU A 214 -3.32 -10.03 12.80
N MET A 215 -3.01 -10.26 11.53
CA MET A 215 -3.98 -10.73 10.54
C MET A 215 -3.47 -12.03 9.92
N THR A 216 -4.28 -13.07 10.04
CA THR A 216 -4.02 -14.39 9.43
C THR A 216 -4.86 -14.54 8.18
N PHE A 217 -4.20 -14.89 7.09
CA PHE A 217 -4.77 -15.12 5.77
C PHE A 217 -4.91 -16.62 5.56
N ASN A 218 -6.12 -17.07 5.22
CA ASN A 218 -6.37 -18.42 4.76
C ASN A 218 -7.20 -18.36 3.48
N ASP A 219 -6.53 -18.47 2.34
CA ASP A 219 -7.13 -18.61 1.02
C ASP A 219 -6.37 -19.69 0.26
N PRO A 220 -6.84 -20.95 0.27
CA PRO A 220 -6.11 -22.08 -0.33
C PRO A 220 -6.08 -22.03 -1.86
N LYS A 221 -6.89 -21.17 -2.50
CA LYS A 221 -6.83 -20.95 -3.96
C LYS A 221 -5.71 -19.98 -4.32
N THR A 222 -5.42 -19.02 -3.43
CA THR A 222 -4.36 -18.01 -3.63
C THR A 222 -3.01 -18.47 -3.07
N PHE A 223 -2.99 -19.03 -1.85
CA PHE A 223 -1.77 -19.38 -1.12
C PHE A 223 -1.70 -20.88 -0.82
N THR A 224 -0.48 -21.41 -0.79
CA THR A 224 -0.23 -22.84 -0.51
C THR A 224 -0.42 -23.22 0.95
N LYS A 225 -0.35 -22.24 1.86
CA LYS A 225 -0.60 -22.41 3.30
C LYS A 225 -1.06 -21.07 3.93
N PRO A 226 -1.81 -21.11 5.04
CA PRO A 226 -2.09 -19.92 5.82
C PRO A 226 -0.82 -19.24 6.33
N PHE A 227 -0.86 -17.92 6.47
CA PHE A 227 0.22 -17.12 7.04
C PHE A 227 -0.34 -15.91 7.78
N SER A 228 0.49 -15.31 8.64
CA SER A 228 0.08 -14.17 9.46
C SER A 228 1.02 -12.98 9.27
N LEU A 229 0.45 -11.78 9.25
CA LEU A 229 1.16 -10.51 9.23
C LEU A 229 0.87 -9.75 10.53
N ARG A 230 1.86 -8.99 11.00
CA ARG A 230 1.75 -8.19 12.22
C ARG A 230 2.11 -6.74 11.95
N MET A 231 1.30 -5.82 12.45
CA MET A 231 1.54 -4.39 12.38
C MET A 231 1.03 -3.70 13.64
N THR A 232 1.76 -2.70 14.11
CA THR A 232 1.27 -1.78 15.15
C THR A 232 0.74 -0.52 14.49
N LYS A 233 -0.50 -0.16 14.80
CA LYS A 233 -1.09 1.13 14.47
C LYS A 233 -0.86 2.13 15.61
N THR A 234 -0.65 3.40 15.27
CA THR A 234 -0.41 4.46 16.25
C THR A 234 -1.62 5.39 16.36
N TYR A 235 -2.03 5.72 17.58
CA TYR A 235 -3.13 6.64 17.84
C TYR A 235 -2.80 8.03 17.31
N THR A 236 -3.74 8.63 16.57
CA THR A 236 -3.59 9.97 16.00
C THR A 236 -4.58 10.91 16.67
N ALA A 237 -4.08 11.67 17.64
CA ALA A 237 -4.84 12.68 18.36
C ALA A 237 -4.86 14.02 17.60
N ASP A 238 -5.77 14.90 17.98
CA ASP A 238 -5.89 16.28 17.48
C ASP A 238 -6.05 16.35 15.95
N THR A 239 -6.69 15.34 15.36
CA THR A 239 -7.01 15.25 13.93
C THR A 239 -8.42 14.68 13.71
N GLU A 240 -8.88 14.77 12.48
CA GLU A 240 -10.10 14.15 11.97
C GLU A 240 -9.75 13.26 10.75
N ILE A 241 -10.56 12.24 10.48
CA ILE A 241 -10.54 11.53 9.20
C ILE A 241 -11.48 12.24 8.23
N PHE A 242 -11.10 12.32 6.96
CA PHE A 242 -11.92 12.98 5.93
C PHE A 242 -12.50 11.97 4.95
N GLU A 243 -13.52 12.42 4.22
CA GLU A 243 -13.94 11.71 3.02
C GLU A 243 -12.79 11.63 2.02
N ASP A 244 -12.57 10.44 1.47
CA ASP A 244 -11.66 10.20 0.36
C ASP A 244 -12.54 9.84 -0.84
N VAL A 245 -12.80 10.85 -1.66
CA VAL A 245 -13.70 10.75 -2.80
C VAL A 245 -12.89 10.57 -4.07
N CYS A 246 -13.10 9.45 -4.73
CA CYS A 246 -12.57 9.19 -6.05
C CYS A 246 -13.45 9.90 -7.11
N GLU A 247 -13.40 11.24 -7.13
CA GLU A 247 -14.18 12.08 -8.05
C GLU A 247 -13.36 12.52 -9.27
N ASN A 248 -14.02 12.61 -10.43
CA ASN A 248 -13.46 13.19 -11.67
C ASN A 248 -12.15 12.51 -12.11
N GLU A 249 -12.06 11.19 -11.92
CA GLU A 249 -10.95 10.37 -12.39
C GLU A 249 -10.92 10.35 -13.94
N ARG A 250 -10.12 11.26 -14.52
CA ARG A 250 -9.95 11.44 -15.97
C ARG A 250 -8.80 10.62 -16.54
N ASP A 251 -7.86 10.22 -15.69
CA ASP A 251 -6.67 9.45 -16.05
C ASP A 251 -6.97 7.97 -16.23
N ARG A 252 -8.17 7.48 -15.88
CA ARG A 252 -8.63 6.12 -16.25
C ARG A 252 -8.47 5.83 -17.74
N GLY A 253 -8.71 6.81 -18.61
CA GLY A 253 -8.51 6.67 -20.06
C GLY A 253 -7.03 6.62 -20.49
N HIS A 254 -6.12 6.99 -19.60
CA HIS A 254 -4.67 6.96 -19.79
C HIS A 254 -4.02 5.70 -19.20
N LEU A 255 -4.79 4.81 -18.56
CA LEU A 255 -4.29 3.52 -18.10
C LEU A 255 -3.97 2.64 -19.31
N THR A 256 -2.69 2.28 -19.46
CA THR A 256 -2.20 1.50 -20.59
C THR A 256 -1.78 0.09 -20.18
N GLU A 257 -1.81 -0.81 -21.15
CA GLU A 257 -1.17 -2.13 -21.04
C GLU A 257 0.33 -2.02 -21.31
N GLY A 258 1.10 -2.97 -20.80
CA GLY A 258 2.49 -3.13 -21.19
C GLY A 258 2.62 -3.44 -22.67
N VAL A 259 3.72 -2.98 -23.28
CA VAL A 259 4.03 -3.35 -24.66
C VAL A 259 4.54 -4.78 -24.69
N LYS A 260 3.94 -5.64 -25.52
CA LYS A 260 4.48 -6.98 -25.76
C LYS A 260 5.73 -6.87 -26.62
N VAL A 261 6.89 -7.12 -26.03
CA VAL A 261 8.17 -7.21 -26.73
C VAL A 261 8.35 -8.64 -27.25
N ALA A 262 8.77 -8.76 -28.51
CA ALA A 262 9.02 -10.07 -29.11
C ALA A 262 10.08 -10.85 -28.31
N PRO A 263 9.91 -12.16 -28.06
CA PRO A 263 10.83 -12.95 -27.23
C PRO A 263 12.30 -12.85 -27.66
N GLU A 264 12.58 -12.81 -28.96
CA GLU A 264 13.91 -12.65 -29.54
C GLU A 264 14.53 -11.28 -29.22
N THR A 265 13.72 -10.22 -29.24
CA THR A 265 14.16 -8.86 -28.89
C THR A 265 14.43 -8.78 -27.39
N LEU A 266 13.55 -9.35 -26.57
CA LEU A 266 13.72 -9.38 -25.12
C LEU A 266 14.98 -10.18 -24.73
N ALA A 267 15.21 -11.34 -25.36
CA ALA A 267 16.40 -12.16 -25.17
C ALA A 267 17.69 -11.41 -25.56
N ALA A 268 17.65 -10.54 -26.58
CA ALA A 268 18.81 -9.75 -26.99
C ALA A 268 19.29 -8.75 -25.92
N TYR A 269 18.40 -8.37 -24.98
CA TYR A 269 18.69 -7.50 -23.83
C TYR A 269 19.28 -8.24 -22.63
N ALA A 270 19.25 -9.57 -22.60
CA ALA A 270 19.85 -10.33 -21.52
C ALA A 270 21.38 -10.19 -21.52
N GLY A 271 21.95 -10.06 -20.32
CA GLY A 271 23.39 -10.14 -20.09
C GLY A 271 23.90 -9.24 -18.98
N ALA A 272 25.22 -9.18 -18.86
CA ALA A 272 25.89 -8.39 -17.85
C ALA A 272 26.19 -6.96 -18.33
N TYR A 273 25.92 -5.98 -17.47
CA TYR A 273 26.11 -4.56 -17.73
C TYR A 273 26.91 -3.90 -16.60
N ARG A 274 27.87 -3.05 -16.95
CA ARG A 274 28.68 -2.29 -16.01
C ARG A 274 28.15 -0.87 -15.86
N LEU A 275 27.47 -0.62 -14.75
CA LEU A 275 27.04 0.70 -14.30
C LEU A 275 28.17 1.40 -13.53
N PRO A 276 28.07 2.71 -13.25
CA PRO A 276 29.02 3.41 -12.42
C PRO A 276 29.16 2.74 -11.04
N GLY A 277 30.33 2.16 -10.79
CA GLY A 277 30.69 1.54 -9.50
C GLY A 277 30.11 0.15 -9.22
N ARG A 278 29.38 -0.47 -10.16
CA ARG A 278 28.73 -1.78 -9.95
C ARG A 278 28.37 -2.49 -11.25
N ASP A 279 28.19 -3.80 -11.17
CA ASP A 279 27.65 -4.60 -12.26
C ASP A 279 26.18 -4.93 -11.99
N ALA A 280 25.37 -4.93 -13.05
CA ALA A 280 23.98 -5.37 -13.05
C ALA A 280 23.80 -6.53 -14.05
N VAL A 281 22.92 -7.46 -13.71
CA VAL A 281 22.61 -8.61 -14.57
C VAL A 281 21.17 -8.52 -15.02
N VAL A 282 20.97 -8.49 -16.34
CA VAL A 282 19.67 -8.52 -16.98
C VAL A 282 19.39 -9.97 -17.42
N THR A 283 18.23 -10.48 -17.06
CA THR A 283 17.76 -11.83 -17.39
C THR A 283 16.33 -11.76 -17.92
N VAL A 284 15.88 -12.82 -18.57
CA VAL A 284 14.52 -12.93 -19.10
C VAL A 284 13.82 -14.12 -18.47
N SER A 285 12.59 -13.92 -18.00
CA SER A 285 11.73 -14.97 -17.43
C SER A 285 10.38 -14.99 -18.14
N GLY A 286 10.26 -15.85 -19.15
CA GLY A 286 9.15 -15.80 -20.10
C GLY A 286 9.19 -14.53 -20.92
N ASP A 287 8.21 -13.66 -20.72
CA ASP A 287 7.99 -12.36 -21.37
C ASP A 287 8.36 -11.17 -20.45
N GLN A 288 9.14 -11.42 -19.40
CA GLN A 288 9.54 -10.39 -18.43
C GLN A 288 11.04 -10.12 -18.45
N LEU A 289 11.39 -8.84 -18.35
CA LEU A 289 12.74 -8.40 -18.08
C LEU A 289 12.98 -8.39 -16.56
N MET A 290 14.01 -9.11 -16.13
CA MET A 290 14.41 -9.21 -14.74
C MET A 290 15.81 -8.62 -14.56
N VAL A 291 15.97 -7.68 -13.62
CA VAL A 291 17.24 -6.99 -13.38
C VAL A 291 17.72 -7.22 -11.96
N LYS A 292 18.97 -7.66 -11.82
CA LYS A 292 19.66 -7.74 -10.53
C LYS A 292 20.68 -6.62 -10.47
N ASP A 293 20.36 -5.57 -9.72
CA ASP A 293 21.26 -4.46 -9.39
C ASP A 293 21.37 -4.35 -7.86
N SER A 294 22.60 -4.44 -7.34
CA SER A 294 22.86 -4.37 -5.90
C SER A 294 22.51 -3.01 -5.29
N ALA A 295 22.53 -1.92 -6.07
CA ALA A 295 22.10 -0.60 -5.60
C ALA A 295 20.59 -0.46 -5.50
N SER A 296 19.82 -1.36 -6.12
CA SER A 296 18.36 -1.30 -6.15
C SER A 296 17.75 -2.71 -6.13
N PRO A 297 17.95 -3.46 -5.02
CA PRO A 297 17.57 -4.87 -4.95
C PRO A 297 16.05 -5.11 -5.01
N LYS A 298 15.23 -4.07 -4.87
CA LYS A 298 13.77 -4.12 -4.99
C LYS A 298 13.29 -4.01 -6.45
N ASP A 299 14.05 -3.32 -7.31
CA ASP A 299 13.74 -3.13 -8.73
C ASP A 299 14.19 -4.37 -9.52
N GLN A 300 13.44 -5.45 -9.37
CA GLN A 300 13.76 -6.71 -10.05
C GLN A 300 12.96 -6.92 -11.31
N LEU A 301 11.66 -6.62 -11.28
CA LEU A 301 10.76 -6.85 -12.40
C LEU A 301 10.50 -5.54 -13.13
N PHE A 302 10.76 -5.55 -14.44
CA PHE A 302 10.60 -4.42 -15.34
C PHE A 302 9.56 -4.73 -16.44
N VAL A 303 8.66 -3.78 -16.68
CA VAL A 303 7.54 -3.87 -17.61
C VAL A 303 7.81 -2.94 -18.80
N ALA A 304 7.65 -3.45 -20.01
CA ALA A 304 7.95 -2.69 -21.23
C ALA A 304 6.94 -1.56 -21.47
N ARG A 305 7.46 -0.36 -21.73
CA ARG A 305 6.71 0.81 -22.23
C ARG A 305 6.84 0.98 -23.75
N SER A 306 7.91 0.45 -24.31
CA SER A 306 8.17 0.40 -25.75
C SER A 306 9.00 -0.86 -26.06
N GLU A 307 9.46 -1.04 -27.31
CA GLU A 307 10.35 -2.15 -27.64
C GLU A 307 11.63 -2.15 -26.78
N ASN A 308 12.17 -0.98 -26.42
CA ASN A 308 13.47 -0.83 -25.79
C ASN A 308 13.46 -0.10 -24.44
N GLU A 309 12.32 0.45 -24.00
CA GLU A 309 12.17 1.11 -22.71
C GLU A 309 11.31 0.28 -21.76
N PHE A 310 11.78 0.14 -20.53
CA PHE A 310 11.14 -0.65 -19.48
C PHE A 310 11.09 0.12 -18.17
N LEU A 311 9.95 0.06 -17.48
CA LEU A 311 9.72 0.69 -16.19
C LEU A 311 9.75 -0.36 -15.07
N SER A 312 10.35 -0.03 -13.94
CA SER A 312 10.26 -0.85 -12.73
C SER A 312 8.80 -1.03 -12.31
N SER A 313 8.44 -2.25 -11.93
CA SER A 313 7.10 -2.56 -11.42
C SER A 313 6.82 -1.97 -10.03
N VAL A 314 7.83 -1.45 -9.33
CA VAL A 314 7.75 -1.00 -7.93
C VAL A 314 8.31 0.40 -7.67
N SER A 315 8.87 1.06 -8.68
CA SER A 315 9.44 2.41 -8.56
C SER A 315 9.38 3.16 -9.90
N GLU A 316 9.85 4.41 -9.90
CA GLU A 316 9.96 5.25 -11.10
C GLU A 316 11.22 4.94 -11.94
N VAL A 317 12.00 3.93 -11.56
CA VAL A 317 13.23 3.56 -12.27
C VAL A 317 12.89 3.08 -13.68
N THR A 318 13.56 3.64 -14.69
CA THR A 318 13.41 3.24 -16.08
C THR A 318 14.72 2.69 -16.61
N ILE A 319 14.66 1.69 -17.49
CA ILE A 319 15.80 1.14 -18.22
C ILE A 319 15.49 1.23 -19.71
N THR A 320 16.40 1.86 -20.46
CA THR A 320 16.31 1.97 -21.91
C THR A 320 17.52 1.30 -22.55
N PHE A 321 17.29 0.34 -23.43
CA PHE A 321 18.36 -0.35 -24.15
C PHE A 321 18.71 0.36 -25.45
N VAL A 322 20.02 0.48 -25.69
CA VAL A 322 20.55 1.17 -26.88
C VAL A 322 21.29 0.20 -27.77
N LYS A 323 20.83 0.09 -29.01
CA LYS A 323 21.41 -0.73 -30.08
C LYS A 323 22.35 0.11 -30.96
N ASN A 324 23.41 -0.48 -31.49
CA ASN A 324 24.22 0.14 -32.54
C ASN A 324 23.53 0.02 -33.93
N ALA A 325 24.17 0.55 -34.98
CA ALA A 325 23.65 0.47 -36.35
C ALA A 325 23.47 -0.96 -36.89
N ALA A 326 24.16 -1.94 -36.29
CA ALA A 326 24.02 -3.37 -36.62
C ALA A 326 22.92 -4.07 -35.79
N GLY A 327 22.19 -3.34 -34.95
CA GLY A 327 21.14 -3.90 -34.08
C GLY A 327 21.65 -4.56 -32.79
N THR A 328 22.97 -4.57 -32.53
CA THR A 328 23.55 -5.14 -31.31
C THR A 328 23.35 -4.19 -30.13
N VAL A 329 22.84 -4.72 -29.01
CA VAL A 329 22.71 -3.96 -27.76
C VAL A 329 24.10 -3.65 -27.20
N THR A 330 24.40 -2.37 -27.04
CA THR A 330 25.73 -1.88 -26.59
C THR A 330 25.74 -1.43 -25.14
N HIS A 331 24.65 -0.85 -24.68
CA HIS A 331 24.49 -0.37 -23.32
C HIS A 331 23.02 -0.28 -22.94
N LEU A 332 22.80 -0.16 -21.64
CA LEU A 332 21.54 0.32 -21.08
C LEU A 332 21.73 1.72 -20.50
N ALA A 333 20.68 2.52 -20.53
CA ALA A 333 20.56 3.76 -19.79
C ALA A 333 19.56 3.53 -18.65
N ARG A 334 19.99 3.74 -17.41
CA ARG A 334 19.15 3.60 -16.22
C ARG A 334 18.80 4.97 -15.69
N THR A 335 17.52 5.30 -15.61
CA THR A 335 17.05 6.61 -15.17
C THR A 335 16.36 6.50 -13.82
N VAL A 336 16.79 7.30 -12.84
CA VAL A 336 16.21 7.38 -11.49
C VAL A 336 15.95 8.85 -11.16
N SER A 337 14.69 9.22 -10.94
CA SER A 337 14.29 10.60 -10.59
C SER A 337 14.93 11.64 -11.54
N GLY A 338 14.93 11.33 -12.85
CA GLY A 338 15.48 12.18 -13.91
C GLY A 338 17.01 12.15 -14.07
N LYS A 339 17.76 11.41 -13.25
CA LYS A 339 19.21 11.22 -13.41
C LYS A 339 19.51 9.91 -14.14
N GLU A 340 20.33 9.99 -15.19
CA GLU A 340 20.71 8.84 -16.01
C GLU A 340 22.08 8.27 -15.62
N GLU A 341 22.16 6.95 -15.51
CA GLU A 341 23.38 6.16 -15.37
C GLU A 341 23.56 5.27 -16.62
N LYS A 342 24.71 5.37 -17.28
CA LYS A 342 25.03 4.51 -18.44
C LYS A 342 25.67 3.20 -17.99
N GLY A 343 25.07 2.08 -18.38
CA GLY A 343 25.56 0.72 -18.14
C GLY A 343 26.11 0.08 -19.42
N LEU A 344 27.43 -0.05 -19.56
CA LEU A 344 28.03 -0.68 -20.75
C LEU A 344 27.82 -2.19 -20.72
N ARG A 345 27.43 -2.80 -21.85
CA ARG A 345 27.36 -4.26 -21.94
C ARG A 345 28.76 -4.85 -21.87
N ILE A 346 28.96 -5.82 -20.98
CA ILE A 346 30.27 -6.42 -20.67
C ILE A 346 30.29 -7.93 -20.89
N GLY A 347 29.14 -8.54 -21.12
CA GLY A 347 29.03 -9.97 -21.38
C GLY A 347 27.62 -10.38 -21.81
N PRO A 348 27.47 -11.63 -22.28
CA PRO A 348 26.18 -12.26 -22.45
C PRO A 348 25.44 -12.48 -21.13
#